data_AF-A0A353FMQ9-F1
#
_entry.id   AF-A0A353FMQ9-F1
#
_cell.length_a   1.000
_cell.length_b   1.000
_cell.length_c   1.000
_cell.angle_alpha   90.00
_cell.angle_beta   90.00
_cell.angle_gamma   90.00
#
_symmetry.space_group_name_H-M   'P 1'
#
loop_
_entity.id
_entity.type
_entity.pdbx_description
1 polymer ?
#
loop_
_entity_poly.entity_id
_entity_poly.type
_entity_poly.pdbx_seq_one_letter_code
_entity_poly.pdbx_strand_id
1 'polypeptide(L)'
;MNTFAPSAMRLLFLFLIPLLIGCPKPNEEGLTKQRGWNPCFQKGDIKILSGSLRFSRSTQHSRWYGIDPALVPPKALPVLSDDREALILSTPSHAVADIPAANGQWFLRTALRIHSATKGKVHCEIFWADQKDGGVLTSLAQQELVHVPGEPDNWLPLRVPLPAGPGQIQLVCRSPGIGGLRIRGPEIAWATPLVIREDVTPPKPDVVLVTVDTLRADGMDHAPELRRVLKKGVHWNHAVAPSNWTLPSYGSLFSAQPPKIHGAGRGPFSTHPETGRENREFRSIRPDIPLLPESFRQAGYATAMFHQNPLLEAWTGLNRGFEQYTRTQDNTTSGLAIAQKWWEKEKGRPRFLVVHLMAPHLPYSPPTIEGITDNLPNDPLAALAWQDFLAEDHSPKERRDFFDLPKEDKEKVRKRYFGEVAALDSVLGPWVESLLTVNPKTILVFHSDHGEELWDEGGFEHGHAFHSSITQVPLAILAEGLAPSEIHHPVQVQDVGPTLLRIANVQAPRGWDGNLFKPTEKVDSSHPLFRANFGGVSHTSQGIRKIPFLPSTASTGPEPKLRPEEARALAELGYGGD
;
A
#
# COMPACT_ATOMS: atom_id res chain seq x y z
N MET A 1 75.03 12.53 4.86
CA MET A 1 74.97 13.64 5.84
C MET A 1 73.56 13.63 6.42
N ASN A 2 73.22 13.25 7.65
CA ASN A 2 73.91 12.92 8.91
C ASN A 2 73.00 11.84 9.57
N THR A 3 73.43 10.60 9.79
CA THR A 3 74.04 10.04 11.03
C THR A 3 73.27 10.33 12.32
N PHE A 4 72.70 9.29 12.95
CA PHE A 4 73.06 8.79 14.31
C PHE A 4 72.26 7.52 14.65
N ALA A 5 72.96 6.40 14.83
CA ALA A 5 72.64 5.30 15.77
C ALA A 5 73.51 5.53 17.05
N PRO A 6 73.48 4.77 18.18
CA PRO A 6 73.06 3.37 18.38
C PRO A 6 72.58 2.96 19.82
N SER A 7 72.53 1.63 20.07
CA SER A 7 72.74 0.91 21.35
C SER A 7 71.52 0.71 22.29
N ALA A 8 71.04 -0.53 22.49
CA ALA A 8 71.48 -1.57 23.47
C ALA A 8 70.44 -1.59 24.64
N MET A 9 70.03 -2.69 25.29
CA MET A 9 70.60 -4.01 25.56
C MET A 9 69.45 -4.90 26.12
N ARG A 10 69.36 -6.17 25.64
CA ARG A 10 69.08 -7.45 26.33
C ARG A 10 68.11 -7.47 27.55
N LEU A 11 67.18 -8.41 27.74
CA LEU A 11 67.28 -9.88 27.66
C LEU A 11 65.92 -10.50 28.11
N LEU A 12 65.73 -11.80 27.85
CA LEU A 12 64.86 -12.77 28.57
C LEU A 12 63.38 -13.01 28.16
N PHE A 13 63.18 -14.21 27.58
CA PHE A 13 62.28 -15.29 28.02
C PHE A 13 60.78 -15.31 27.67
N LEU A 14 60.41 -16.52 27.19
CA LEU A 14 59.19 -17.31 27.45
C LEU A 14 57.86 -16.91 26.82
N PHE A 15 57.35 -17.86 26.03
CA PHE A 15 55.97 -18.29 25.90
C PHE A 15 54.94 -17.50 26.72
N LEU A 16 53.99 -16.86 26.03
CA LEU A 16 52.58 -16.83 26.39
C LEU A 16 51.81 -16.28 25.18
N ILE A 17 51.02 -17.16 24.56
CA ILE A 17 49.91 -16.76 23.68
C ILE A 17 48.93 -15.98 24.58
N PRO A 18 48.70 -14.68 24.37
CA PRO A 18 47.59 -14.02 25.02
C PRO A 18 46.38 -14.21 24.10
N LEU A 19 45.47 -15.06 24.56
CA LEU A 19 44.02 -14.92 24.52
C LEU A 19 43.49 -14.03 23.37
N LEU A 20 42.80 -14.66 22.43
CA LEU A 20 41.74 -14.01 21.63
C LEU A 20 40.70 -13.41 22.60
N ILE A 21 40.91 -12.16 23.01
CA ILE A 21 39.91 -11.34 23.70
C ILE A 21 39.08 -10.66 22.61
N GLY A 22 37.81 -11.08 22.46
CA GLY A 22 36.76 -10.30 21.80
C GLY A 22 35.54 -10.24 22.73
N CYS A 23 34.83 -9.13 22.96
CA CYS A 23 34.89 -7.76 22.41
C CYS A 23 34.80 -6.72 23.55
N PRO A 24 35.41 -5.54 23.40
CA PRO A 24 34.90 -4.27 23.94
C PRO A 24 34.45 -3.29 22.81
N LYS A 25 33.35 -2.56 23.02
CA LYS A 25 32.79 -1.47 22.15
C LYS A 25 31.73 -0.65 22.93
N PRO A 26 31.31 0.55 22.50
CA PRO A 26 31.92 1.89 22.56
C PRO A 26 31.15 2.85 23.52
N ASN A 27 31.69 4.05 23.78
CA ASN A 27 31.07 5.10 24.61
C ASN A 27 29.76 5.68 24.02
N GLU A 28 28.83 6.08 24.92
CA GLU A 28 27.37 6.18 24.71
C GLU A 28 26.78 7.54 24.27
N GLU A 29 27.55 8.57 23.95
CA GLU A 29 26.95 9.86 23.57
C GLU A 29 26.53 9.87 22.08
N GLY A 30 25.40 9.22 21.76
CA GLY A 30 24.82 9.23 20.41
C GLY A 30 23.71 8.23 20.06
N LEU A 31 23.12 7.50 21.03
CA LEU A 31 22.09 6.48 20.79
C LEU A 31 20.67 7.07 20.67
N THR A 32 20.32 7.66 19.52
CA THR A 32 18.95 8.15 19.25
C THR A 32 18.00 7.17 18.54
N LYS A 33 18.41 5.95 18.18
CA LYS A 33 17.49 4.92 17.65
C LYS A 33 17.94 3.52 18.08
N GLN A 34 17.06 2.80 18.78
CA GLN A 34 17.24 1.41 19.30
C GLN A 34 18.48 1.19 20.17
N ARG A 35 18.29 0.98 21.49
CA ARG A 35 19.33 0.38 22.34
C ARG A 35 19.41 -1.12 22.04
N GLY A 36 20.18 -1.50 21.02
CA GLY A 36 20.53 -2.89 20.79
C GLY A 36 21.42 -3.40 21.94
N TRP A 37 20.88 -4.27 22.77
CA TRP A 37 21.65 -4.95 23.82
C TRP A 37 22.74 -5.81 23.18
N ASN A 38 23.97 -5.70 23.70
CA ASN A 38 25.18 -6.25 23.08
C ASN A 38 25.29 -7.78 23.32
N PRO A 39 25.28 -8.63 22.28
CA PRO A 39 25.34 -10.09 22.41
C PRO A 39 26.69 -10.64 22.91
N CYS A 40 27.63 -9.78 23.28
CA CYS A 40 28.96 -10.18 23.74
C CYS A 40 29.03 -10.68 25.19
N PHE A 41 27.99 -10.54 26.03
CA PHE A 41 27.91 -11.05 27.42
C PHE A 41 29.19 -10.82 28.26
N GLN A 42 29.29 -9.68 28.94
CA GLN A 42 30.28 -9.56 30.01
C GLN A 42 29.76 -10.27 31.26
N LYS A 43 30.67 -10.81 32.06
CA LYS A 43 30.35 -11.53 33.30
C LYS A 43 29.69 -10.53 34.29
N GLY A 44 28.37 -10.52 34.41
CA GLY A 44 27.65 -9.64 35.37
C GLY A 44 26.22 -9.23 35.00
N ASP A 45 25.82 -9.31 33.73
CA ASP A 45 24.56 -8.71 33.23
C ASP A 45 23.28 -9.48 33.59
N ILE A 46 23.40 -10.80 33.77
CA ILE A 46 22.33 -11.66 34.31
C ILE A 46 22.90 -12.42 35.50
N LYS A 47 22.26 -12.24 36.66
CA LYS A 47 22.62 -12.95 37.90
C LYS A 47 21.73 -14.17 38.06
N ILE A 48 22.34 -15.35 38.11
CA ILE A 48 21.64 -16.60 38.41
C ILE A 48 21.67 -16.81 39.92
N LEU A 49 20.53 -16.60 40.58
CA LEU A 49 20.39 -16.75 42.02
C LEU A 49 20.19 -18.23 42.42
N SER A 50 19.64 -19.04 41.51
CA SER A 50 19.58 -20.50 41.64
C SER A 50 19.54 -21.18 40.27
N GLY A 51 20.08 -22.40 40.17
CA GLY A 51 20.22 -23.15 38.92
C GLY A 51 21.60 -23.02 38.27
N SER A 52 21.76 -23.60 37.07
CA SER A 52 22.97 -23.48 36.24
C SER A 52 22.64 -22.88 34.88
N LEU A 53 23.55 -22.05 34.38
CA LEU A 53 23.47 -21.41 33.06
C LEU A 53 24.55 -21.98 32.14
N ARG A 54 24.17 -22.33 30.90
CA ARG A 54 25.09 -22.63 29.81
C ARG A 54 24.77 -21.77 28.60
N PHE A 55 25.81 -21.23 27.97
CA PHE A 55 25.66 -20.53 26.69
C PHE A 55 25.68 -21.54 25.57
N SER A 56 24.64 -21.56 24.75
CA SER A 56 24.70 -22.18 23.44
C SER A 56 25.28 -21.15 22.47
N ARG A 57 26.62 -21.10 22.30
CA ARG A 57 27.26 -20.28 21.26
C ARG A 57 27.77 -21.19 20.14
N SER A 58 27.31 -20.95 18.92
CA SER A 58 27.98 -21.42 17.72
C SER A 58 29.26 -20.61 17.50
N THR A 59 30.40 -21.30 17.37
CA THR A 59 31.71 -20.75 17.04
C THR A 59 31.84 -20.32 15.56
N GLN A 60 30.76 -19.96 14.86
CA GLN A 60 30.90 -19.35 13.54
C GLN A 60 31.26 -17.87 13.64
N HIS A 61 32.56 -17.63 13.50
CA HIS A 61 33.19 -16.35 13.25
C HIS A 61 32.39 -15.48 12.28
N SER A 62 32.01 -14.32 12.80
CA SER A 62 32.02 -13.05 12.09
C SER A 62 33.35 -12.87 11.32
N ARG A 63 33.32 -13.08 10.01
CA ARG A 63 34.24 -12.44 9.05
C ARG A 63 33.40 -11.68 8.03
N TRP A 64 32.99 -10.47 8.39
CA TRP A 64 32.55 -9.46 7.44
C TRP A 64 33.20 -8.14 7.86
N TYR A 65 34.47 -7.97 7.47
CA TYR A 65 35.13 -6.67 7.49
C TYR A 65 34.70 -5.92 6.22
N GLY A 66 34.04 -4.77 6.37
CA GLY A 66 34.03 -3.73 5.33
C GLY A 66 32.68 -3.26 4.73
N ILE A 67 31.51 -3.55 5.33
CA ILE A 67 30.25 -2.96 4.86
C ILE A 67 29.49 -2.31 6.04
N ASP A 68 28.98 -1.11 5.80
CA ASP A 68 28.13 -0.33 6.72
C ASP A 68 26.85 -1.13 7.08
N PRO A 69 26.57 -1.37 8.37
CA PRO A 69 25.35 -2.03 8.83
C PRO A 69 24.04 -1.38 8.39
N ALA A 70 24.05 -0.10 7.97
CA ALA A 70 22.89 0.57 7.38
C ALA A 70 22.51 0.03 5.98
N LEU A 71 23.39 -0.72 5.32
CA LEU A 71 23.17 -1.28 3.97
C LEU A 71 22.69 -2.74 3.97
N VAL A 72 22.52 -3.36 5.15
CA VAL A 72 21.93 -4.70 5.26
C VAL A 72 20.50 -4.52 5.79
N PRO A 73 19.46 -4.72 4.97
CA PRO A 73 18.09 -4.70 5.49
C PRO A 73 18.00 -5.76 6.60
N PRO A 74 17.28 -5.49 7.71
CA PRO A 74 17.10 -6.49 8.75
C PRO A 74 16.47 -7.72 8.11
N LYS A 75 17.26 -8.80 7.99
CA LYS A 75 16.69 -10.11 7.66
C LYS A 75 15.63 -10.41 8.71
N ALA A 76 14.47 -10.86 8.25
CA ALA A 76 13.49 -11.50 9.11
C ALA A 76 14.19 -12.50 10.05
N LEU A 77 13.73 -12.55 11.30
CA LEU A 77 14.32 -13.34 12.39
C LEU A 77 14.77 -14.73 11.89
N PRO A 78 15.98 -15.18 12.28
CA PRO A 78 16.48 -16.48 11.88
C PRO A 78 15.60 -17.58 12.49
N VAL A 79 15.20 -18.52 11.63
CA VAL A 79 14.72 -19.89 11.91
C VAL A 79 14.38 -20.15 13.39
N LEU A 80 13.08 -20.13 13.74
CA LEU A 80 12.51 -20.42 15.07
C LEU A 80 12.71 -21.89 15.55
N SER A 81 13.78 -22.57 15.13
CA SER A 81 14.18 -23.89 15.65
C SER A 81 15.59 -23.89 16.26
N ASP A 82 16.29 -22.75 16.23
CA ASP A 82 17.71 -22.64 16.55
C ASP A 82 17.98 -22.06 17.94
N ASP A 83 18.77 -22.76 18.77
CA ASP A 83 19.17 -22.35 20.13
C ASP A 83 20.53 -21.64 20.17
N ARG A 84 21.17 -21.38 19.03
CA ARG A 84 22.52 -20.78 18.96
C ARG A 84 22.63 -19.35 19.53
N GLU A 85 21.50 -18.72 19.86
CA GLU A 85 21.42 -17.39 20.52
C GLU A 85 20.61 -17.40 21.83
N ALA A 86 20.53 -18.57 22.49
CA ALA A 86 19.76 -18.78 23.72
C ALA A 86 20.63 -19.06 24.95
N LEU A 87 20.10 -18.69 26.12
CA LEU A 87 20.60 -19.07 27.44
C LEU A 87 19.93 -20.38 27.87
N ILE A 88 20.71 -21.43 28.12
CA ILE A 88 20.18 -22.70 28.61
C ILE A 88 20.20 -22.69 30.13
N LEU A 89 19.01 -22.72 30.75
CA LEU A 89 18.83 -22.70 32.20
C LEU A 89 18.32 -24.05 32.70
N SER A 90 18.88 -24.55 33.81
CA SER A 90 18.31 -25.69 34.53
C SER A 90 17.01 -25.32 35.24
N THR A 91 16.15 -26.28 35.57
CA THR A 91 15.06 -26.05 36.53
C THR A 91 15.33 -26.77 37.87
N PRO A 92 15.05 -26.13 39.03
CA PRO A 92 14.60 -24.74 39.15
C PRO A 92 15.70 -23.74 38.76
N SER A 93 15.30 -22.60 38.18
CA SER A 93 16.18 -21.46 37.93
C SER A 93 15.55 -20.16 38.38
N HIS A 94 16.42 -19.23 38.76
CA HIS A 94 16.07 -17.84 39.04
C HIS A 94 17.15 -16.95 38.42
N ALA A 95 16.80 -16.32 37.31
CA ALA A 95 17.67 -15.40 36.58
C ALA A 95 17.18 -13.96 36.77
N VAL A 96 18.09 -13.03 37.03
CA VAL A 96 17.79 -11.63 37.31
C VAL A 96 18.60 -10.72 36.38
N ALA A 97 17.95 -9.73 35.79
CA ALA A 97 18.57 -8.72 34.94
C ALA A 97 18.15 -7.31 35.38
N ASP A 98 19.14 -6.41 35.54
CA ASP A 98 18.90 -5.01 35.88
C ASP A 98 18.44 -4.22 34.64
N ILE A 99 17.36 -3.45 34.77
CA ILE A 99 16.87 -2.53 33.73
C ILE A 99 17.15 -1.09 34.17
N PRO A 100 17.99 -0.34 33.43
CA PRO A 100 18.27 1.05 33.77
C PRO A 100 17.02 1.91 33.62
N ALA A 101 16.94 2.99 34.40
CA ALA A 101 15.82 3.93 34.35
C ALA A 101 15.56 4.40 32.91
N ALA A 102 14.33 4.21 32.44
CA ALA A 102 13.93 4.60 31.11
C ALA A 102 12.60 5.36 31.15
N ASN A 103 12.54 6.50 30.44
CA ASN A 103 11.33 7.30 30.30
C ASN A 103 10.46 6.77 29.15
N GLY A 104 9.14 6.79 29.30
CA GLY A 104 8.16 6.27 28.32
C GLY A 104 7.74 4.83 28.56
N GLN A 105 6.87 4.29 27.69
CA GLN A 105 6.41 2.90 27.77
C GLN A 105 7.40 1.96 27.07
N TRP A 106 7.93 0.98 27.81
CA TRP A 106 8.89 0.00 27.31
C TRP A 106 8.30 -1.41 27.35
N PHE A 107 8.83 -2.30 26.51
CA PHE A 107 8.45 -3.71 26.49
C PHE A 107 9.68 -4.59 26.62
N LEU A 108 9.56 -5.69 27.36
CA LEU A 108 10.49 -6.81 27.29
C LEU A 108 10.00 -7.76 26.19
N ARG A 109 10.85 -7.99 25.18
CA ARG A 109 10.66 -8.99 24.13
C ARG A 109 11.64 -10.14 24.34
N THR A 110 11.15 -11.35 24.44
CA THR A 110 11.94 -12.57 24.68
C THR A 110 11.21 -13.79 24.12
N ALA A 111 11.76 -14.99 24.26
CA ALA A 111 11.04 -16.24 24.02
C ALA A 111 11.54 -17.34 24.95
N LEU A 112 10.70 -18.34 25.22
CA LEU A 112 11.05 -19.51 26.04
C LEU A 112 10.77 -20.80 25.27
N ARG A 113 11.57 -21.82 25.50
CA ARG A 113 11.37 -23.16 24.94
C ARG A 113 11.86 -24.22 25.91
N ILE A 114 11.27 -25.41 25.88
CA ILE A 114 11.88 -26.58 26.52
C ILE A 114 13.08 -27.04 25.68
N HIS A 115 14.23 -27.27 26.30
CA HIS A 115 15.44 -27.68 25.59
C HIS A 115 15.39 -29.20 25.35
N SER A 116 15.53 -29.62 24.09
CA SER A 116 15.09 -30.90 23.48
C SER A 116 15.58 -32.20 24.12
N ALA A 117 16.48 -32.14 25.11
CA ALA A 117 17.02 -33.31 25.79
C ALA A 117 16.20 -33.78 27.00
N THR A 118 15.18 -33.03 27.44
CA THR A 118 14.50 -33.29 28.73
C THR A 118 12.98 -33.31 28.66
N LYS A 119 12.36 -34.45 29.01
CA LYS A 119 10.91 -34.63 29.11
C LYS A 119 10.37 -34.00 30.39
N GLY A 120 9.27 -33.26 30.32
CA GLY A 120 8.55 -32.78 31.50
C GLY A 120 7.77 -31.49 31.28
N LYS A 121 7.16 -31.02 32.37
CA LYS A 121 6.41 -29.77 32.44
C LYS A 121 7.20 -28.74 33.26
N VAL A 122 7.32 -27.52 32.74
CA VAL A 122 8.02 -26.40 33.40
C VAL A 122 7.08 -25.20 33.45
N HIS A 123 6.93 -24.61 34.64
CA HIS A 123 6.27 -23.34 34.83
C HIS A 123 7.32 -22.23 34.92
N CYS A 124 7.26 -21.26 34.02
CA CYS A 124 8.11 -20.09 34.00
C CYS A 124 7.30 -18.83 34.27
N GLU A 125 7.83 -17.92 35.07
CA GLU A 125 7.18 -16.65 35.40
C GLU A 125 8.20 -15.51 35.34
N ILE A 126 7.77 -14.39 34.76
CA ILE A 126 8.56 -13.16 34.64
C ILE A 126 8.02 -12.17 35.66
N PHE A 127 8.88 -11.71 36.56
CA PHE A 127 8.56 -10.68 37.54
C PHE A 127 9.30 -9.37 37.24
N TRP A 128 8.70 -8.27 37.69
CA TRP A 128 9.34 -6.98 37.88
C TRP A 128 9.58 -6.72 39.37
N ALA A 129 10.81 -6.36 39.74
CA ALA A 129 11.13 -5.84 41.06
C ALA A 129 11.43 -4.34 40.97
N ASP A 130 10.63 -3.51 41.63
CA ASP A 130 10.89 -2.08 41.72
C ASP A 130 12.08 -1.83 42.67
N GLN A 131 13.02 -0.97 42.26
CA GLN A 131 14.13 -0.56 43.11
C GLN A 131 13.73 0.51 44.15
N LYS A 132 12.61 1.21 43.97
CA LYS A 132 12.13 2.27 44.87
C LYS A 132 11.37 1.72 46.08
N ASP A 133 10.65 0.62 45.93
CA ASP A 133 9.71 0.10 46.93
C ASP A 133 10.20 -1.19 47.62
N GLY A 134 11.48 -1.26 47.97
CA GLY A 134 12.02 -2.35 48.82
C GLY A 134 11.89 -3.77 48.24
N GLY A 135 11.68 -3.92 46.92
CA GLY A 135 11.70 -5.21 46.23
C GLY A 135 10.34 -5.92 46.05
N VAL A 136 9.22 -5.20 46.03
CA VAL A 136 7.91 -5.81 45.66
C VAL A 136 7.99 -6.43 44.26
N LEU A 137 7.71 -7.73 44.18
CA LEU A 137 7.67 -8.48 42.92
C LEU A 137 6.27 -8.43 42.31
N THR A 138 6.18 -7.88 41.10
CA THR A 138 4.96 -7.87 40.30
C THR A 138 5.09 -8.90 39.17
N SER A 139 4.14 -9.84 39.07
CA SER A 139 4.12 -10.78 37.95
C SER A 139 3.73 -10.07 36.65
N LEU A 140 4.56 -10.22 35.61
CA LEU A 140 4.33 -9.65 34.28
C LEU A 140 3.81 -10.68 33.28
N ALA A 141 4.23 -11.93 33.39
CA ALA A 141 3.75 -13.04 32.57
C ALA A 141 4.04 -14.40 33.20
N GLN A 142 3.13 -15.34 33.01
CA GLN A 142 3.26 -16.75 33.37
C GLN A 142 3.19 -17.60 32.10
N GLN A 143 4.03 -18.63 32.01
CA GLN A 143 4.12 -19.54 30.88
C GLN A 143 4.32 -20.97 31.33
N GLU A 144 3.60 -21.87 30.67
CA GLU A 144 3.71 -23.30 30.89
C GLU A 144 4.35 -23.95 29.66
N LEU A 145 5.52 -24.54 29.84
CA LEU A 145 6.26 -25.24 28.81
C LEU A 145 6.03 -26.74 28.98
N VAL A 146 5.53 -27.39 27.93
CA VAL A 146 5.29 -28.84 27.88
C VAL A 146 6.01 -29.40 26.65
N HIS A 147 6.83 -30.42 26.86
CA HIS A 147 7.39 -31.18 25.75
C HIS A 147 6.35 -32.21 25.25
N VAL A 148 5.98 -32.13 23.97
CA VAL A 148 5.08 -33.08 23.31
C VAL A 148 5.90 -33.98 22.37
N PRO A 149 6.00 -35.30 22.64
CA PRO A 149 6.77 -36.20 21.79
C PRO A 149 6.26 -36.21 20.35
N GLY A 150 7.16 -35.97 19.38
CA GLY A 150 6.83 -36.00 17.94
C GLY A 150 6.40 -34.65 17.35
N GLU A 151 6.19 -33.63 18.18
CA GLU A 151 6.02 -32.25 17.72
C GLU A 151 7.34 -31.49 17.76
N PRO A 152 7.60 -30.55 16.83
CA PRO A 152 8.77 -29.69 16.92
C PRO A 152 8.70 -28.81 18.17
N ASP A 153 9.78 -28.77 18.95
CA ASP A 153 9.90 -27.85 20.09
C ASP A 153 9.82 -26.40 19.57
N ASN A 154 8.70 -25.72 19.84
CA ASN A 154 8.43 -24.36 19.38
C ASN A 154 8.81 -23.33 20.44
N TRP A 155 9.46 -22.26 20.01
CA TRP A 155 9.63 -21.07 20.85
C TRP A 155 8.28 -20.45 21.19
N LEU A 156 8.05 -20.16 22.47
CA LEU A 156 6.95 -19.32 22.93
C LEU A 156 7.44 -17.87 23.04
N PRO A 157 7.11 -16.99 22.07
CA PRO A 157 7.48 -15.60 22.15
C PRO A 157 6.73 -14.90 23.27
N LEU A 158 7.43 -14.05 24.01
CA LEU A 158 6.89 -13.22 25.08
C LEU A 158 7.16 -11.77 24.79
N ARG A 159 6.12 -10.97 24.97
CA ARG A 159 6.17 -9.51 24.89
C ARG A 159 5.39 -8.94 26.07
N VAL A 160 6.09 -8.42 27.07
CA VAL A 160 5.47 -7.91 28.30
C VAL A 160 5.75 -6.41 28.47
N PRO A 161 4.74 -5.59 28.79
CA PRO A 161 4.97 -4.19 29.12
C PRO A 161 5.78 -4.10 30.42
N LEU A 162 6.76 -3.19 30.44
CA LEU A 162 7.57 -2.91 31.63
C LEU A 162 7.02 -1.69 32.36
N PRO A 163 6.97 -1.71 33.71
CA PRO A 163 6.72 -0.53 34.51
C PRO A 163 7.74 0.59 34.23
N ALA A 164 7.34 1.84 34.49
CA ALA A 164 8.21 2.99 34.29
C ALA A 164 9.26 3.10 35.42
N GLY A 165 10.48 3.50 35.07
CA GLY A 165 11.58 3.71 36.02
C GLY A 165 12.59 2.54 36.09
N PRO A 166 13.62 2.66 36.95
CA PRO A 166 14.62 1.61 37.13
C PRO A 166 14.02 0.42 37.90
N GLY A 167 14.41 -0.79 37.52
CA GLY A 167 13.95 -2.01 38.21
C GLY A 167 14.68 -3.24 37.72
N GLN A 168 14.24 -4.42 38.17
CA GLN A 168 14.83 -5.70 37.78
C GLN A 168 13.78 -6.62 37.17
N ILE A 169 14.16 -7.29 36.08
CA ILE A 169 13.40 -8.42 35.54
C ILE A 169 13.91 -9.70 36.19
N GLN A 170 13.00 -10.55 36.65
CA GLN A 170 13.33 -11.86 37.20
C GLN A 170 12.58 -12.96 36.45
N LEU A 171 13.31 -13.87 35.81
CA LEU A 171 12.75 -15.10 35.26
C LEU A 171 12.91 -16.23 36.28
N VAL A 172 11.79 -16.81 36.70
CA VAL A 172 11.74 -17.95 37.62
C VAL A 172 11.11 -19.12 36.91
N CYS A 173 11.86 -20.21 36.71
CA CYS A 173 11.35 -21.43 36.10
C CYS A 173 11.43 -22.59 37.08
N ARG A 174 10.33 -23.34 37.23
CA ARG A 174 10.18 -24.45 38.18
C ARG A 174 9.53 -25.64 37.49
N SER A 175 9.94 -26.85 37.86
CA SER A 175 9.26 -28.07 37.44
C SER A 175 8.60 -28.72 38.67
N PRO A 176 7.41 -29.34 38.54
CA PRO A 176 6.78 -30.06 39.64
C PRO A 176 7.70 -31.19 40.12
N GLY A 177 8.14 -31.15 41.38
CA GLY A 177 8.93 -32.22 41.98
C GLY A 177 8.04 -33.38 42.45
N ILE A 178 8.56 -34.60 42.43
CA ILE A 178 7.97 -35.73 43.15
C ILE A 178 8.56 -35.73 44.58
N GLY A 179 7.72 -35.53 45.60
CA GLY A 179 8.05 -35.88 46.99
C GLY A 179 9.15 -35.06 47.69
N GLY A 180 9.25 -33.75 47.46
CA GLY A 180 10.13 -32.86 48.25
C GLY A 180 11.64 -33.00 48.00
N LEU A 181 12.07 -33.92 47.15
CA LEU A 181 13.45 -34.02 46.66
C LEU A 181 13.70 -32.97 45.58
N ARG A 182 14.77 -32.16 45.73
CA ARG A 182 15.26 -31.23 44.70
C ARG A 182 15.89 -32.01 43.54
N ILE A 183 15.07 -32.62 42.70
CA ILE A 183 15.52 -33.24 41.44
C ILE A 183 15.71 -32.12 40.41
N ARG A 184 16.84 -32.12 39.69
CA ARG A 184 17.02 -31.26 38.50
C ARG A 184 15.90 -31.58 37.50
N GLY A 185 15.05 -30.60 37.22
CA GLY A 185 14.00 -30.72 36.22
C GLY A 185 14.52 -30.42 34.80
N PRO A 186 13.62 -30.35 33.80
CA PRO A 186 13.98 -30.07 32.41
C PRO A 186 14.77 -28.77 32.24
N GLU A 187 15.66 -28.73 31.25
CA GLU A 187 16.32 -27.50 30.84
C GLU A 187 15.40 -26.68 29.95
N ILE A 188 15.51 -25.37 30.04
CA ILE A 188 14.83 -24.44 29.14
C ILE A 188 15.83 -23.64 28.33
N ALA A 189 15.49 -23.33 27.09
CA ALA A 189 16.15 -22.31 26.32
C ALA A 189 15.40 -20.99 26.52
N TRP A 190 16.13 -19.97 26.99
CA TRP A 190 15.64 -18.60 27.11
C TRP A 190 16.30 -17.76 26.03
N ALA A 191 15.52 -17.30 25.06
CA ALA A 191 16.01 -16.38 24.05
C ALA A 191 16.42 -15.08 24.74
N THR A 192 17.44 -14.44 24.20
CA THR A 192 18.01 -13.23 24.78
C THR A 192 16.92 -12.16 25.04
N PRO A 193 16.74 -11.70 26.29
CA PRO A 193 15.74 -10.67 26.61
C PRO A 193 16.15 -9.32 26.00
N LEU A 194 15.22 -8.68 25.30
CA LEU A 194 15.42 -7.37 24.68
C LEU A 194 14.44 -6.36 25.28
N VAL A 195 14.96 -5.26 25.81
CA VAL A 195 14.14 -4.11 26.23
C VAL A 195 14.01 -3.14 25.06
N ILE A 196 12.80 -3.03 24.52
CA ILE A 196 12.51 -2.21 23.36
C ILE A 196 11.54 -1.09 23.72
N ARG A 197 11.83 0.12 23.24
CA ARG A 197 10.84 1.18 23.12
C ARG A 197 10.20 0.97 21.78
N GLU A 198 8.97 0.48 21.77
CA GLU A 198 8.19 0.63 20.56
C GLU A 198 7.78 2.08 20.50
N ASP A 199 8.28 2.80 19.50
CA ASP A 199 7.40 3.74 18.84
C ASP A 199 6.27 2.85 18.35
N VAL A 200 5.17 2.77 19.12
CA VAL A 200 3.93 2.14 18.68
C VAL A 200 3.46 3.02 17.54
N THR A 201 4.08 2.86 16.38
CA THR A 201 3.52 3.32 15.13
C THR A 201 2.27 2.46 15.05
N PRO A 202 1.07 3.05 15.16
CA PRO A 202 -0.15 2.27 14.97
C PRO A 202 0.02 1.45 13.70
N PRO A 203 -0.44 0.18 13.65
CA PRO A 203 -0.37 -0.60 12.43
C PRO A 203 -0.92 0.28 11.31
N LYS A 204 -0.11 0.48 10.27
CA LYS A 204 -0.50 1.38 9.18
C LYS A 204 -1.85 0.89 8.62
N PRO A 205 -2.81 1.79 8.37
CA PRO A 205 -4.10 1.37 7.85
C PRO A 205 -3.93 0.76 6.46
N ASP A 206 -4.77 -0.23 6.15
CA ASP A 206 -4.95 -0.63 4.76
C ASP A 206 -5.56 0.53 3.96
N VAL A 207 -5.23 0.59 2.68
CA VAL A 207 -5.71 1.62 1.76
C VAL A 207 -6.32 0.95 0.55
N VAL A 208 -7.58 1.28 0.25
CA VAL A 208 -8.32 0.76 -0.91
C VAL A 208 -8.76 1.94 -1.76
N LEU A 209 -8.41 1.91 -3.05
CA LEU A 209 -8.87 2.86 -4.05
C LEU A 209 -9.79 2.11 -5.01
N VAL A 210 -11.08 2.42 -4.94
CA VAL A 210 -12.10 1.92 -5.87
C VAL A 210 -12.33 2.99 -6.91
N THR A 211 -12.23 2.60 -8.17
CA THR A 211 -12.40 3.51 -9.29
C THR A 211 -13.28 2.88 -10.36
N VAL A 212 -14.17 3.70 -10.92
CA VAL A 212 -15.20 3.27 -11.86
C VAL A 212 -15.05 4.09 -13.14
N ASP A 213 -14.87 3.42 -14.27
CA ASP A 213 -14.68 4.04 -15.58
C ASP A 213 -15.97 4.74 -16.06
N THR A 214 -15.88 5.97 -16.57
CA THR A 214 -17.00 6.75 -17.14
C THR A 214 -18.18 7.09 -16.21
N LEU A 215 -18.10 6.85 -14.89
CA LEU A 215 -19.20 7.12 -13.97
C LEU A 215 -19.39 8.63 -13.74
N ARG A 216 -20.49 9.16 -14.31
CA ARG A 216 -20.91 10.55 -14.11
C ARG A 216 -21.27 10.84 -12.65
N ALA A 217 -21.09 12.09 -12.22
CA ALA A 217 -21.52 12.55 -10.90
C ALA A 217 -23.04 12.36 -10.65
N ASP A 218 -23.89 12.65 -11.66
CA ASP A 218 -25.34 12.42 -11.61
C ASP A 218 -25.72 10.93 -11.71
N GLY A 219 -24.82 10.08 -12.20
CA GLY A 219 -24.96 8.62 -12.18
C GLY A 219 -25.15 8.07 -10.76
N MET A 220 -24.60 8.74 -9.74
CA MET A 220 -24.76 8.32 -8.35
C MET A 220 -26.23 8.26 -7.91
N ASP A 221 -27.15 9.02 -8.52
CA ASP A 221 -28.58 8.94 -8.19
C ASP A 221 -29.20 7.58 -8.55
N HIS A 222 -28.54 6.80 -9.40
CA HIS A 222 -28.86 5.41 -9.75
C HIS A 222 -28.04 4.37 -8.97
N ALA A 223 -27.23 4.80 -7.99
CA ALA A 223 -26.38 3.94 -7.17
C ALA A 223 -26.69 4.10 -5.65
N PRO A 224 -27.90 3.72 -5.19
CA PRO A 224 -28.33 3.94 -3.82
C PRO A 224 -27.48 3.22 -2.76
N GLU A 225 -27.03 1.98 -3.00
CA GLU A 225 -26.25 1.22 -2.01
C GLU A 225 -24.87 1.84 -1.80
N LEU A 226 -24.21 2.16 -2.89
CA LEU A 226 -22.92 2.84 -2.88
C LEU A 226 -23.05 4.21 -2.24
N ARG A 227 -24.07 5.02 -2.60
CA ARG A 227 -24.33 6.30 -1.92
C ARG A 227 -24.53 6.13 -0.42
N ARG A 228 -25.30 5.13 0.01
CA ARG A 228 -25.55 4.85 1.43
C ARG A 228 -24.24 4.58 2.19
N VAL A 229 -23.34 3.81 1.60
CA VAL A 229 -22.05 3.48 2.21
C VAL A 229 -21.11 4.68 2.19
N LEU A 230 -20.95 5.35 1.03
CA LEU A 230 -20.03 6.48 0.87
C LEU A 230 -20.40 7.70 1.72
N LYS A 231 -21.69 7.93 1.99
CA LYS A 231 -22.18 8.99 2.90
C LYS A 231 -21.70 8.85 4.35
N LYS A 232 -21.11 7.71 4.74
CA LYS A 232 -20.47 7.52 6.05
C LYS A 232 -19.11 8.24 6.16
N GLY A 233 -18.56 8.77 5.06
CA GLY A 233 -17.32 9.56 5.04
C GLY A 233 -17.49 10.96 4.48
N VAL A 234 -16.40 11.52 3.96
CA VAL A 234 -16.38 12.83 3.32
C VAL A 234 -16.59 12.66 1.82
N HIS A 235 -17.47 13.44 1.23
CA HIS A 235 -17.71 13.43 -0.21
C HIS A 235 -17.67 14.84 -0.80
N TRP A 236 -17.32 14.94 -2.08
CA TRP A 236 -17.16 16.21 -2.79
C TRP A 236 -18.14 16.28 -3.95
N ASN A 237 -18.93 17.36 -4.00
CA ASN A 237 -19.91 17.56 -5.08
C ASN A 237 -19.29 18.13 -6.35
N HIS A 238 -18.10 18.71 -6.23
CA HIS A 238 -17.39 19.37 -7.33
C HIS A 238 -15.97 18.82 -7.47
N ALA A 239 -15.86 17.49 -7.50
CA ALA A 239 -14.62 16.83 -7.88
C ALA A 239 -14.48 16.82 -9.40
N VAL A 240 -13.32 17.26 -9.88
CA VAL A 240 -13.02 17.40 -11.30
C VAL A 240 -11.97 16.38 -11.71
N ALA A 241 -12.31 15.59 -12.73
CA ALA A 241 -11.41 14.69 -13.41
C ALA A 241 -10.28 15.48 -14.10
N PRO A 242 -9.01 15.08 -13.91
CA PRO A 242 -7.85 15.82 -14.44
C PRO A 242 -7.76 15.74 -15.97
N SER A 243 -8.42 14.76 -16.58
CA SER A 243 -8.60 14.61 -18.01
C SER A 243 -10.01 14.13 -18.32
N ASN A 244 -10.34 14.04 -19.61
CA ASN A 244 -11.64 13.62 -20.12
C ASN A 244 -11.67 12.18 -20.66
N TRP A 245 -10.63 11.38 -20.39
CA TRP A 245 -10.52 9.97 -20.78
C TRP A 245 -9.48 9.22 -19.94
N THR A 246 -9.55 7.89 -19.96
CA THR A 246 -8.90 6.97 -19.00
C THR A 246 -7.40 7.21 -18.80
N LEU A 247 -6.57 6.96 -19.81
CA LEU A 247 -5.10 6.89 -19.64
C LEU A 247 -4.49 8.14 -18.94
N PRO A 248 -4.75 9.37 -19.40
CA PRO A 248 -4.26 10.54 -18.70
C PRO A 248 -4.91 10.79 -17.35
N SER A 249 -6.17 10.40 -17.15
CA SER A 249 -6.81 10.50 -15.83
C SER A 249 -6.07 9.66 -14.79
N TYR A 250 -5.70 8.41 -15.13
CA TYR A 250 -4.89 7.55 -14.26
C TYR A 250 -3.45 8.02 -14.12
N GLY A 251 -2.86 8.54 -15.20
CA GLY A 251 -1.56 9.19 -15.14
C GLY A 251 -1.53 10.28 -14.08
N SER A 252 -2.57 11.11 -14.02
CA SER A 252 -2.68 12.20 -13.04
C SER A 252 -3.02 11.68 -11.63
N LEU A 253 -3.93 10.72 -11.50
CA LEU A 253 -4.27 10.06 -10.23
C LEU A 253 -3.04 9.46 -9.54
N PHE A 254 -2.21 8.74 -10.30
CA PHE A 254 -1.04 8.06 -9.74
C PHE A 254 0.19 8.94 -9.65
N SER A 255 0.29 10.06 -10.37
CA SER A 255 1.47 10.93 -10.30
C SER A 255 1.26 12.23 -9.53
N ALA A 256 0.02 12.58 -9.18
CA ALA A 256 -0.35 13.89 -8.67
C ALA A 256 0.12 15.05 -9.57
N GLN A 257 0.32 14.79 -10.86
CA GLN A 257 0.75 15.77 -11.86
C GLN A 257 -0.32 15.90 -12.93
N PRO A 258 -0.44 17.05 -13.61
CA PRO A 258 -1.36 17.19 -14.73
C PRO A 258 -0.83 16.48 -15.99
N PRO A 259 -1.68 16.20 -16.99
CA PRO A 259 -1.28 15.41 -18.17
C PRO A 259 -0.09 15.91 -18.97
N LYS A 260 0.05 17.23 -19.09
CA LYS A 260 1.21 17.86 -19.74
C LYS A 260 2.56 17.52 -19.09
N ILE A 261 2.57 17.16 -17.80
CA ILE A 261 3.79 16.85 -17.05
C ILE A 261 4.09 15.36 -17.09
N HIS A 262 3.08 14.51 -16.83
CA HIS A 262 3.29 13.07 -16.74
C HIS A 262 3.37 12.39 -18.12
N GLY A 263 2.76 12.97 -19.16
CA GLY A 263 2.89 12.50 -20.54
C GLY A 263 2.17 11.18 -20.87
N ALA A 264 1.21 10.74 -20.07
CA ALA A 264 0.40 9.58 -20.44
C ALA A 264 -0.78 10.09 -21.29
N GLY A 265 -1.04 9.50 -22.46
CA GLY A 265 -2.12 9.94 -23.34
C GLY A 265 -1.81 9.68 -24.81
N ARG A 266 -2.04 10.67 -25.68
CA ARG A 266 -1.62 10.63 -27.09
C ARG A 266 -0.51 11.66 -27.38
N GLY A 267 0.36 11.34 -28.34
CA GLY A 267 1.45 12.18 -28.82
C GLY A 267 0.98 13.31 -29.76
N PRO A 268 1.89 14.23 -30.15
CA PRO A 268 1.57 15.34 -31.07
C PRO A 268 1.12 14.85 -32.45
N PHE A 269 0.56 15.78 -33.22
CA PHE A 269 0.28 15.57 -34.64
C PHE A 269 1.55 15.18 -35.39
N SER A 270 1.63 13.92 -35.83
CA SER A 270 2.55 13.51 -36.89
C SER A 270 1.72 13.19 -38.13
N THR A 271 2.14 13.64 -39.31
CA THR A 271 1.46 13.23 -40.53
C THR A 271 1.88 11.81 -40.86
N HIS A 272 0.92 10.89 -40.95
CA HIS A 272 1.19 9.52 -41.37
C HIS A 272 1.77 9.55 -42.80
N PRO A 273 2.96 8.98 -43.03
CA PRO A 273 3.68 9.16 -44.29
C PRO A 273 2.95 8.57 -45.50
N GLU A 274 2.11 7.55 -45.30
CA GLU A 274 1.42 6.85 -46.40
C GLU A 274 0.01 7.35 -46.68
N THR A 275 -0.70 7.85 -45.65
CA THR A 275 -2.12 8.21 -45.75
C THR A 275 -2.35 9.72 -45.73
N GLY A 276 -1.32 10.51 -45.36
CA GLY A 276 -1.42 11.96 -45.20
C GLY A 276 -2.30 12.39 -44.02
N ARG A 277 -2.83 11.45 -43.23
CA ARG A 277 -3.69 11.73 -42.07
C ARG A 277 -2.84 12.12 -40.86
N GLU A 278 -3.41 12.92 -39.98
CA GLU A 278 -2.82 13.19 -38.67
C GLU A 278 -2.84 11.92 -37.80
N ASN A 279 -1.68 11.34 -37.54
CA ASN A 279 -1.48 10.25 -36.60
C ASN A 279 -1.19 10.80 -35.19
N ARG A 280 -1.69 10.09 -34.18
CA ARG A 280 -1.60 10.43 -32.76
C ARG A 280 -1.37 9.16 -31.97
N GLU A 281 -0.12 8.75 -31.86
CA GLU A 281 0.25 7.51 -31.18
C GLU A 281 -0.01 7.59 -29.68
N PHE A 282 -0.37 6.46 -29.07
CA PHE A 282 -0.42 6.36 -27.61
C PHE A 282 0.95 6.54 -26.98
N ARG A 283 0.99 7.21 -25.83
CA ARG A 283 2.20 7.50 -25.06
C ARG A 283 2.04 7.04 -23.62
N SER A 284 3.06 6.33 -23.12
CA SER A 284 3.14 5.89 -21.73
C SER A 284 3.44 7.06 -20.82
N ILE A 285 3.17 6.89 -19.52
CA ILE A 285 3.68 7.81 -18.52
C ILE A 285 5.21 7.87 -18.55
N ARG A 286 5.76 9.05 -18.28
CA ARG A 286 7.22 9.26 -18.22
C ARG A 286 7.87 8.44 -17.10
N PRO A 287 9.02 7.78 -17.38
CA PRO A 287 9.68 6.89 -16.43
C PRO A 287 10.33 7.64 -15.25
N ASP A 288 10.59 8.94 -15.36
CA ASP A 288 11.16 9.74 -14.27
C ASP A 288 10.11 10.30 -13.29
N ILE A 289 8.81 10.15 -13.62
CA ILE A 289 7.73 10.60 -12.76
C ILE A 289 7.43 9.54 -11.68
N PRO A 290 7.52 9.89 -10.38
CA PRO A 290 7.20 8.97 -9.29
C PRO A 290 5.70 8.68 -9.25
N LEU A 291 5.32 7.46 -8.88
CA LEU A 291 3.93 7.06 -8.74
C LEU A 291 3.51 6.76 -7.29
N LEU A 292 2.22 6.93 -7.02
CA LEU A 292 1.56 6.65 -5.74
C LEU A 292 1.82 5.22 -5.25
N PRO A 293 1.69 4.16 -6.08
CA PRO A 293 1.94 2.79 -5.64
C PRO A 293 3.40 2.56 -5.22
N GLU A 294 4.36 3.26 -5.83
CA GLU A 294 5.77 3.17 -5.45
C GLU A 294 6.00 3.70 -4.04
N SER A 295 5.30 4.79 -3.67
CA SER A 295 5.37 5.36 -2.31
C SER A 295 4.83 4.40 -1.27
N PHE A 296 3.69 3.75 -1.54
CA PHE A 296 3.13 2.72 -0.64
C PHE A 296 4.05 1.49 -0.55
N ARG A 297 4.59 1.01 -1.66
CA ARG A 297 5.53 -0.11 -1.68
C ARG A 297 6.79 0.19 -0.87
N GLN A 298 7.38 1.36 -1.05
CA GLN A 298 8.55 1.81 -0.27
C GLN A 298 8.24 1.90 1.22
N ALA A 299 6.99 2.21 1.58
CA ALA A 299 6.50 2.24 2.95
C ALA A 299 6.17 0.85 3.54
N GLY A 300 6.43 -0.23 2.81
CA GLY A 300 6.27 -1.62 3.26
C GLY A 300 4.89 -2.21 3.03
N TYR A 301 4.04 -1.59 2.20
CA TYR A 301 2.73 -2.12 1.86
C TYR A 301 2.84 -3.30 0.86
N ALA A 302 1.91 -4.25 0.94
CA ALA A 302 1.58 -5.11 -0.20
C ALA A 302 0.75 -4.29 -1.20
N THR A 303 1.17 -4.22 -2.45
CA THR A 303 0.54 -3.36 -3.47
C THR A 303 -0.08 -4.19 -4.59
N ALA A 304 -1.37 -3.97 -4.87
CA ALA A 304 -2.05 -4.64 -5.99
C ALA A 304 -2.99 -3.72 -6.76
N MET A 305 -3.10 -3.95 -8.06
CA MET A 305 -4.14 -3.37 -8.91
C MET A 305 -4.79 -4.44 -9.78
N PHE A 306 -6.11 -4.47 -9.75
CA PHE A 306 -6.96 -5.25 -10.64
C PHE A 306 -7.76 -4.28 -11.51
N HIS A 307 -7.61 -4.37 -12.83
CA HIS A 307 -8.24 -3.45 -13.78
C HIS A 307 -8.91 -4.18 -14.93
N GLN A 308 -9.80 -3.48 -15.63
CA GLN A 308 -10.58 -4.04 -16.74
C GLN A 308 -10.33 -3.30 -18.05
N ASN A 309 -9.68 -2.13 -18.00
CA ASN A 309 -9.43 -1.28 -19.16
C ASN A 309 -8.07 -1.57 -19.82
N PRO A 310 -8.00 -1.74 -21.16
CA PRO A 310 -6.75 -1.93 -21.91
C PRO A 310 -5.79 -0.72 -21.85
N LEU A 311 -6.32 0.49 -21.63
CA LEU A 311 -5.55 1.72 -21.47
C LEU A 311 -4.86 1.80 -20.11
N LEU A 312 -5.01 0.75 -19.29
CA LEU A 312 -4.29 0.56 -18.04
C LEU A 312 -3.34 -0.63 -18.13
N GLU A 313 -3.05 -1.18 -19.31
CA GLU A 313 -2.07 -2.27 -19.43
C GLU A 313 -0.65 -1.82 -19.08
N ALA A 314 0.23 -2.78 -18.79
CA ALA A 314 1.58 -2.51 -18.28
C ALA A 314 2.45 -1.64 -19.21
N TRP A 315 2.22 -1.64 -20.53
CA TRP A 315 2.94 -0.78 -21.49
C TRP A 315 2.79 0.71 -21.18
N THR A 316 1.72 1.11 -20.48
CA THR A 316 1.46 2.50 -20.10
C THR A 316 2.41 3.00 -19.01
N GLY A 317 3.12 2.10 -18.32
CA GLY A 317 4.02 2.41 -17.20
C GLY A 317 3.30 2.70 -15.86
N LEU A 318 1.96 2.59 -15.82
CA LEU A 318 1.16 2.78 -14.60
C LEU A 318 1.28 1.61 -13.60
N ASN A 319 1.83 0.47 -14.04
CA ASN A 319 2.04 -0.71 -13.21
C ASN A 319 3.18 -0.56 -12.17
N ARG A 320 4.01 0.50 -12.28
CA ARG A 320 5.16 0.68 -11.39
C ARG A 320 4.72 0.85 -9.94
N GLY A 321 5.41 0.15 -9.05
CA GLY A 321 5.11 0.13 -7.62
C GLY A 321 4.10 -0.93 -7.20
N PHE A 322 3.33 -1.52 -8.12
CA PHE A 322 2.48 -2.68 -7.82
C PHE A 322 3.31 -3.99 -7.78
N GLU A 323 3.03 -4.85 -6.81
CA GLU A 323 3.56 -6.21 -6.77
C GLU A 323 2.67 -7.19 -7.54
N GLN A 324 1.36 -6.94 -7.55
CA GLN A 324 0.41 -7.64 -8.40
C GLN A 324 -0.33 -6.64 -9.28
N TYR A 325 -0.28 -6.84 -10.59
CA TYR A 325 -0.92 -5.99 -11.59
C TYR A 325 -1.60 -6.87 -12.61
N THR A 326 -2.92 -6.83 -12.71
CA THR A 326 -3.66 -7.83 -13.49
C THR A 326 -4.88 -7.21 -14.16
N ARG A 327 -4.95 -7.39 -15.49
CA ARG A 327 -6.19 -7.18 -16.22
C ARG A 327 -7.15 -8.35 -15.97
N THR A 328 -8.35 -8.05 -15.52
CA THR A 328 -9.44 -8.99 -15.32
C THR A 328 -10.44 -8.89 -16.46
N GLN A 329 -11.34 -9.87 -16.55
CA GLN A 329 -12.47 -9.78 -17.46
C GLN A 329 -13.34 -8.57 -17.13
N ASP A 330 -13.98 -8.00 -18.14
CA ASP A 330 -14.93 -6.91 -18.04
C ASP A 330 -16.25 -7.40 -17.43
N ASN A 331 -16.24 -7.54 -16.11
CA ASN A 331 -17.35 -8.00 -15.31
C ASN A 331 -17.13 -7.60 -13.85
N THR A 332 -18.00 -6.75 -13.31
CA THR A 332 -17.86 -6.21 -11.95
C THR A 332 -17.68 -7.29 -10.89
N THR A 333 -18.54 -8.32 -10.89
CA THR A 333 -18.49 -9.42 -9.92
C THR A 333 -17.16 -10.18 -9.96
N SER A 334 -16.67 -10.48 -11.15
CA SER A 334 -15.41 -11.21 -11.33
C SER A 334 -14.20 -10.38 -10.90
N GLY A 335 -14.18 -9.08 -11.22
CA GLY A 335 -13.14 -8.15 -10.77
C GLY A 335 -13.08 -8.06 -9.25
N LEU A 336 -14.23 -7.89 -8.60
CA LEU A 336 -14.34 -7.85 -7.14
C LEU A 336 -13.94 -9.17 -6.47
N ALA A 337 -14.32 -10.31 -7.05
CA ALA A 337 -13.94 -11.63 -6.52
C ALA A 337 -12.42 -11.85 -6.52
N ILE A 338 -11.73 -11.41 -7.58
CA ILE A 338 -10.26 -11.51 -7.66
C ILE A 338 -9.60 -10.58 -6.64
N ALA A 339 -10.08 -9.34 -6.53
CA ALA A 339 -9.60 -8.38 -5.53
C ALA A 339 -9.81 -8.90 -4.10
N GLN A 340 -10.99 -9.46 -3.81
CA GLN A 340 -11.32 -10.07 -2.52
C GLN A 340 -10.39 -11.24 -2.18
N LYS A 341 -10.14 -12.13 -3.14
CA LYS A 341 -9.23 -13.27 -2.95
C LYS A 341 -7.82 -12.82 -2.61
N TRP A 342 -7.33 -11.77 -3.26
CA TRP A 342 -6.03 -11.19 -2.93
C TRP A 342 -6.04 -10.57 -1.53
N TRP A 343 -7.08 -9.80 -1.22
CA TRP A 343 -7.25 -9.16 0.08
C TRP A 343 -7.22 -10.17 1.22
N GLU A 344 -7.95 -11.29 1.10
CA GLU A 344 -8.00 -12.32 2.13
C GLU A 344 -6.69 -13.09 2.32
N LYS A 345 -5.88 -13.19 1.26
CA LYS A 345 -4.58 -13.85 1.28
C LYS A 345 -3.50 -12.98 1.93
N GLU A 346 -3.45 -11.69 1.60
CA GLU A 346 -2.44 -10.77 2.09
C GLU A 346 -2.81 -10.21 3.47
N LYS A 347 -2.34 -10.84 4.56
CA LYS A 347 -2.62 -10.41 5.94
C LYS A 347 -1.38 -10.05 6.76
N GLY A 348 -0.18 -10.24 6.20
CA GLY A 348 1.09 -10.10 6.92
C GLY A 348 1.65 -8.68 7.03
N ARG A 349 1.09 -7.72 6.29
CA ARG A 349 1.51 -6.31 6.22
C ARG A 349 0.35 -5.44 5.71
N PRO A 350 0.38 -4.11 5.87
CA PRO A 350 -0.67 -3.25 5.35
C PRO A 350 -0.78 -3.36 3.83
N ARG A 351 -1.99 -3.19 3.29
CA ARG A 351 -2.31 -3.37 1.86
C ARG A 351 -2.65 -2.04 1.20
N PHE A 352 -2.18 -1.85 -0.02
CA PHE A 352 -2.62 -0.79 -0.92
C PHE A 352 -3.22 -1.47 -2.15
N LEU A 353 -4.54 -1.43 -2.25
CA LEU A 353 -5.30 -2.10 -3.29
C LEU A 353 -5.99 -1.07 -4.17
N VAL A 354 -5.81 -1.19 -5.48
CA VAL A 354 -6.60 -0.46 -6.47
C VAL A 354 -7.52 -1.46 -7.18
N VAL A 355 -8.82 -1.15 -7.22
CA VAL A 355 -9.82 -1.91 -7.96
C VAL A 355 -10.46 -1.00 -8.98
N HIS A 356 -10.20 -1.27 -10.25
CA HIS A 356 -10.82 -0.58 -11.37
C HIS A 356 -11.91 -1.43 -12.01
N LEU A 357 -13.10 -0.83 -12.14
CA LEU A 357 -14.28 -1.44 -12.75
C LEU A 357 -14.67 -0.67 -14.01
N MET A 358 -14.98 -1.39 -15.08
CA MET A 358 -15.26 -0.82 -16.41
C MET A 358 -16.68 -0.28 -16.55
N ALA A 359 -17.70 -0.96 -16.02
CA ALA A 359 -19.06 -0.43 -16.05
C ALA A 359 -19.10 0.95 -15.34
N PRO A 360 -19.81 1.97 -15.85
CA PRO A 360 -20.79 1.92 -16.94
C PRO A 360 -20.26 2.22 -18.36
N HIS A 361 -18.97 2.02 -18.67
CA HIS A 361 -18.41 2.29 -20.01
C HIS A 361 -19.15 1.48 -21.10
N LEU A 362 -19.25 2.03 -22.32
CA LEU A 362 -19.84 1.36 -23.47
C LEU A 362 -19.07 0.06 -23.86
N PRO A 363 -19.73 -0.96 -24.45
CA PRO A 363 -21.15 -1.05 -24.76
C PRO A 363 -22.03 -1.19 -23.51
N TYR A 364 -23.17 -0.51 -23.48
CA TYR A 364 -24.09 -0.56 -22.34
C TYR A 364 -24.94 -1.85 -22.40
N SER A 365 -24.41 -2.93 -21.84
CA SER A 365 -24.99 -4.26 -21.82
C SER A 365 -25.12 -4.81 -20.39
N PRO A 366 -25.92 -4.15 -19.53
CA PRO A 366 -25.98 -4.52 -18.13
C PRO A 366 -26.54 -5.93 -17.98
N PRO A 367 -26.03 -6.71 -17.00
CA PRO A 367 -26.56 -8.04 -16.72
C PRO A 367 -28.03 -7.95 -16.37
N THR A 368 -28.84 -8.91 -16.82
CA THR A 368 -30.27 -9.01 -16.47
C THR A 368 -30.43 -9.34 -14.99
N ILE A 369 -31.00 -8.41 -14.22
CA ILE A 369 -31.30 -8.52 -12.80
C ILE A 369 -32.78 -8.17 -12.61
N GLU A 370 -33.55 -9.10 -12.04
CA GLU A 370 -34.99 -8.94 -11.82
C GLU A 370 -35.30 -7.67 -11.02
N GLY A 371 -36.21 -6.85 -11.54
CA GLY A 371 -36.60 -5.59 -10.92
C GLY A 371 -35.58 -4.44 -10.97
N ILE A 372 -34.39 -4.66 -11.57
CA ILE A 372 -33.36 -3.61 -11.73
C ILE A 372 -33.10 -3.33 -13.22
N THR A 373 -32.78 -4.36 -14.01
CA THR A 373 -32.34 -4.22 -15.41
C THR A 373 -33.05 -5.17 -16.38
N ASP A 374 -33.93 -6.04 -15.86
CA ASP A 374 -34.66 -7.06 -16.61
C ASP A 374 -35.54 -6.54 -17.75
N ASN A 375 -35.97 -5.28 -17.69
CA ASN A 375 -36.89 -4.67 -18.66
C ASN A 375 -36.25 -3.52 -19.47
N LEU A 376 -34.92 -3.54 -19.65
CA LEU A 376 -34.25 -2.51 -20.44
C LEU A 376 -34.56 -2.61 -21.94
N PRO A 377 -34.68 -1.47 -22.64
CA PRO A 377 -34.94 -1.47 -24.08
C PRO A 377 -33.76 -2.06 -24.86
N ASN A 378 -34.01 -2.54 -26.09
CA ASN A 378 -32.96 -2.92 -27.02
C ASN A 378 -31.99 -1.76 -27.24
N ASP A 379 -30.70 -2.08 -27.34
CA ASP A 379 -29.63 -1.09 -27.55
C ASP A 379 -29.65 -0.54 -28.98
N PRO A 380 -29.98 0.74 -29.19
CA PRO A 380 -29.91 1.34 -30.52
C PRO A 380 -28.49 1.44 -31.08
N LEU A 381 -27.45 1.44 -30.23
CA LEU A 381 -26.06 1.50 -30.68
C LEU A 381 -25.65 0.22 -31.43
N ALA A 382 -26.31 -0.92 -31.18
CA ALA A 382 -26.02 -2.18 -31.86
C ALA A 382 -26.26 -2.10 -33.38
N ALA A 383 -27.03 -1.13 -33.86
CA ALA A 383 -27.24 -0.88 -35.30
C ALA A 383 -26.13 -0.03 -35.93
N LEU A 384 -25.25 0.59 -35.13
CA LEU A 384 -24.14 1.41 -35.59
C LEU A 384 -22.86 0.58 -35.68
N ALA A 385 -22.03 0.85 -36.68
CA ALA A 385 -20.66 0.37 -36.75
C ALA A 385 -19.75 1.18 -35.81
N TRP A 386 -20.15 1.33 -34.54
CA TRP A 386 -19.50 2.24 -33.60
C TRP A 386 -18.07 1.79 -33.25
N GLN A 387 -17.78 0.48 -33.26
CA GLN A 387 -16.44 -0.04 -33.01
C GLN A 387 -15.45 0.42 -34.09
N ASP A 388 -15.82 0.25 -35.36
CA ASP A 388 -15.02 0.71 -36.51
C ASP A 388 -14.87 2.23 -36.50
N PHE A 389 -15.93 2.96 -36.16
CA PHE A 389 -15.86 4.41 -36.04
C PHE A 389 -14.91 4.86 -34.92
N LEU A 390 -14.93 4.21 -33.76
CA LEU A 390 -14.03 4.60 -32.66
C LEU A 390 -12.57 4.22 -32.95
N ALA A 391 -12.31 3.22 -33.79
CA ALA A 391 -10.95 2.84 -34.19
C ALA A 391 -10.18 3.97 -34.89
N GLU A 392 -10.89 4.86 -35.61
CA GLU A 392 -10.30 5.98 -36.36
C GLU A 392 -10.41 7.34 -35.65
N ASP A 393 -9.53 8.29 -35.97
CA ASP A 393 -9.56 9.62 -35.35
C ASP A 393 -10.48 10.60 -36.10
N HIS A 394 -11.71 10.76 -35.62
CA HIS A 394 -12.71 11.65 -36.22
C HIS A 394 -12.76 13.04 -35.57
N SER A 395 -13.11 14.04 -36.37
CA SER A 395 -13.37 15.39 -35.89
C SER A 395 -14.59 15.44 -34.94
N PRO A 396 -14.68 16.46 -34.06
CA PRO A 396 -15.85 16.69 -33.22
C PRO A 396 -17.17 16.78 -33.99
N LYS A 397 -17.14 17.24 -35.24
CA LYS A 397 -18.33 17.32 -36.08
C LYS A 397 -18.74 15.93 -36.57
N GLU A 398 -17.81 15.18 -37.17
CA GLU A 398 -18.08 13.82 -37.67
C GLU A 398 -18.58 12.90 -36.56
N ARG A 399 -18.04 13.04 -35.34
CA ARG A 399 -18.54 12.31 -34.17
C ARG A 399 -19.99 12.63 -33.83
N ARG A 400 -20.34 13.92 -33.78
CA ARG A 400 -21.72 14.34 -33.50
C ARG A 400 -22.67 13.82 -34.56
N ASP A 401 -22.28 13.92 -35.83
CA ASP A 401 -23.09 13.46 -36.95
C ASP A 401 -23.27 11.92 -36.91
N PHE A 402 -22.22 11.17 -36.57
CA PHE A 402 -22.27 9.70 -36.47
C PHE A 402 -23.18 9.19 -35.34
N PHE A 403 -23.12 9.82 -34.17
CA PHE A 403 -23.94 9.46 -33.02
C PHE A 403 -25.27 10.24 -32.95
N ASP A 404 -25.69 10.92 -34.02
CA ASP A 404 -26.97 11.63 -34.04
C ASP A 404 -28.15 10.67 -34.22
N LEU A 405 -28.62 10.15 -33.08
CA LEU A 405 -29.78 9.26 -33.03
C LEU A 405 -31.10 10.04 -32.86
N PRO A 406 -32.25 9.46 -33.28
CA PRO A 406 -33.57 9.95 -32.90
C PRO A 406 -33.69 10.10 -31.38
N LYS A 407 -34.46 11.09 -30.92
CA LYS A 407 -34.62 11.39 -29.48
C LYS A 407 -35.00 10.16 -28.65
N GLU A 408 -35.93 9.35 -29.15
CA GLU A 408 -36.38 8.14 -28.45
C GLU A 408 -35.24 7.13 -28.26
N ASP A 409 -34.37 6.98 -29.26
CA ASP A 409 -33.23 6.07 -29.20
C ASP A 409 -32.13 6.59 -28.27
N LYS A 410 -31.89 7.91 -28.25
CA LYS A 410 -31.01 8.54 -27.25
C LYS A 410 -31.48 8.22 -25.82
N GLU A 411 -32.79 8.29 -25.54
CA GLU A 411 -33.33 7.92 -24.22
C GLU A 411 -33.17 6.42 -23.91
N LYS A 412 -33.27 5.54 -24.90
CA LYS A 412 -33.02 4.10 -24.70
C LYS A 412 -31.56 3.84 -24.31
N VAL A 413 -30.61 4.49 -24.99
CA VAL A 413 -29.17 4.43 -24.65
C VAL A 413 -28.92 4.93 -23.23
N ARG A 414 -29.48 6.10 -22.86
CA ARG A 414 -29.36 6.64 -21.49
C ARG A 414 -29.90 5.67 -20.43
N LYS A 415 -31.06 5.05 -20.67
CA LYS A 415 -31.62 4.04 -19.76
C LYS A 415 -30.68 2.85 -19.57
N ARG A 416 -29.98 2.42 -20.62
CA ARG A 416 -29.01 1.33 -20.53
C ARG A 416 -27.76 1.74 -19.77
N TYR A 417 -27.22 2.95 -20.00
CA TYR A 417 -26.11 3.50 -19.19
C TYR A 417 -26.45 3.51 -17.69
N PHE A 418 -27.60 4.07 -17.30
CA PHE A 418 -28.01 4.07 -15.89
C PHE A 418 -28.38 2.67 -15.38
N GLY A 419 -28.76 1.76 -16.27
CA GLY A 419 -28.90 0.33 -15.97
C GLY A 419 -27.57 -0.34 -15.59
N GLU A 420 -26.47 0.01 -16.26
CA GLU A 420 -25.11 -0.43 -15.88
C GLU A 420 -24.73 0.10 -14.50
N VAL A 421 -25.03 1.37 -14.23
CA VAL A 421 -24.77 1.97 -12.91
C VAL A 421 -25.55 1.23 -11.81
N ALA A 422 -26.83 0.95 -12.04
CA ALA A 422 -27.67 0.22 -11.08
C ALA A 422 -27.19 -1.23 -10.87
N ALA A 423 -26.77 -1.91 -11.94
CA ALA A 423 -26.20 -3.25 -11.86
C ALA A 423 -24.86 -3.25 -11.09
N LEU A 424 -23.97 -2.31 -11.35
CA LEU A 424 -22.72 -2.12 -10.62
C LEU A 424 -22.98 -1.85 -9.13
N ASP A 425 -23.92 -0.95 -8.81
CA ASP A 425 -24.29 -0.60 -7.43
C ASP A 425 -24.71 -1.83 -6.61
N SER A 426 -25.53 -2.70 -7.21
CA SER A 426 -26.07 -3.90 -6.57
C SER A 426 -25.00 -4.88 -6.04
N VAL A 427 -23.77 -4.80 -6.58
CA VAL A 427 -22.64 -5.65 -6.18
C VAL A 427 -21.57 -4.84 -5.44
N LEU A 428 -21.25 -3.65 -5.93
CA LEU A 428 -20.16 -2.85 -5.39
C LEU A 428 -20.47 -2.27 -4.00
N GLY A 429 -21.69 -1.72 -3.80
CA GLY A 429 -22.09 -1.16 -2.51
C GLY A 429 -21.93 -2.16 -1.36
N PRO A 430 -22.51 -3.37 -1.46
CA PRO A 430 -22.33 -4.43 -0.46
C PRO A 430 -20.86 -4.86 -0.27
N TRP A 431 -20.06 -4.92 -1.33
CA TRP A 431 -18.65 -5.27 -1.23
C TRP A 431 -17.84 -4.22 -0.45
N VAL A 432 -18.05 -2.93 -0.73
CA VAL A 432 -17.44 -1.83 0.02
C VAL A 432 -17.83 -1.88 1.50
N GLU A 433 -19.10 -2.13 1.81
CA GLU A 433 -19.55 -2.26 3.19
C GLU A 433 -18.91 -3.46 3.91
N SER A 434 -18.78 -4.58 3.21
CA SER A 434 -18.12 -5.78 3.74
C SER A 434 -16.66 -5.51 4.10
N LEU A 435 -15.89 -4.87 3.19
CA LEU A 435 -14.49 -4.52 3.44
C LEU A 435 -14.33 -3.65 4.69
N LEU A 436 -15.15 -2.60 4.82
CA LEU A 436 -15.10 -1.67 5.95
C LEU A 436 -15.56 -2.32 7.26
N THR A 437 -16.47 -3.30 7.20
CA THR A 437 -16.91 -4.06 8.37
C THR A 437 -15.80 -4.99 8.87
N VAL A 438 -15.06 -5.63 7.96
CA VAL A 438 -13.95 -6.53 8.29
C VAL A 438 -12.77 -5.77 8.91
N ASN A 439 -12.43 -4.60 8.38
CA ASN A 439 -11.41 -3.74 8.95
C ASN A 439 -11.86 -2.26 8.93
N PRO A 440 -12.45 -1.76 10.03
CA PRO A 440 -12.92 -0.37 10.15
C PRO A 440 -11.80 0.67 10.03
N LYS A 441 -10.53 0.27 10.15
CA LYS A 441 -9.37 1.15 9.99
C LYS A 441 -8.94 1.33 8.54
N THR A 442 -9.57 0.63 7.60
CA THR A 442 -9.27 0.76 6.18
C THR A 442 -9.59 2.17 5.71
N ILE A 443 -8.63 2.83 5.06
CA ILE A 443 -8.88 4.05 4.30
C ILE A 443 -9.42 3.61 2.95
N LEU A 444 -10.66 3.99 2.64
CA LEU A 444 -11.29 3.73 1.35
C LEU A 444 -11.51 5.04 0.62
N VAL A 445 -11.10 5.08 -0.64
CA VAL A 445 -11.41 6.16 -1.57
C VAL A 445 -12.23 5.57 -2.71
N PHE A 446 -13.32 6.25 -3.03
CA PHE A 446 -14.13 5.97 -4.20
C PHE A 446 -14.04 7.17 -5.15
N HIS A 447 -13.79 6.92 -6.43
CA HIS A 447 -13.91 7.96 -7.46
C HIS A 447 -14.30 7.40 -8.82
N SER A 448 -14.54 8.31 -9.77
CA SER A 448 -14.47 8.00 -11.20
C SER A 448 -13.30 8.75 -11.84
N ASP A 449 -12.74 8.20 -12.90
CA ASP A 449 -11.62 8.78 -13.63
C ASP A 449 -12.05 9.89 -14.60
N HIS A 450 -13.26 9.77 -15.16
CA HIS A 450 -14.03 10.77 -15.90
C HIS A 450 -15.48 10.31 -16.03
N GLY A 451 -16.37 11.18 -16.50
CA GLY A 451 -17.75 10.84 -16.84
C GLY A 451 -17.93 10.48 -18.32
N GLU A 452 -19.18 10.63 -18.78
CA GLU A 452 -19.65 10.22 -20.11
C GLU A 452 -20.65 11.27 -20.62
N GLU A 453 -20.48 11.75 -21.85
CA GLU A 453 -21.50 12.58 -22.49
C GLU A 453 -22.58 11.71 -23.11
N LEU A 454 -23.84 12.02 -22.77
CA LEU A 454 -25.01 11.33 -23.28
C LEU A 454 -25.90 12.36 -23.99
N TRP A 455 -25.37 13.05 -25.00
CA TRP A 455 -26.02 14.16 -25.73
C TRP A 455 -26.46 15.35 -24.87
N ASP A 456 -25.80 15.58 -23.74
CA ASP A 456 -26.06 16.74 -22.87
C ASP A 456 -25.80 18.05 -23.62
N GLU A 457 -24.74 18.10 -24.43
CA GLU A 457 -24.37 19.24 -25.28
C GLU A 457 -24.27 18.84 -26.77
N GLY A 458 -24.98 17.77 -27.13
CA GLY A 458 -25.08 17.23 -28.48
C GLY A 458 -23.95 16.28 -28.89
N GLY A 459 -22.96 16.03 -28.04
CA GLY A 459 -21.94 14.99 -28.20
C GLY A 459 -22.36 13.63 -27.64
N PHE A 460 -21.52 12.62 -27.80
CA PHE A 460 -21.73 11.30 -27.21
C PHE A 460 -20.39 10.65 -26.91
N GLU A 461 -20.34 9.92 -25.80
CA GLU A 461 -19.17 9.28 -25.20
C GLU A 461 -18.24 10.32 -24.51
N HIS A 462 -16.93 10.11 -24.44
CA HIS A 462 -15.97 10.92 -23.72
C HIS A 462 -14.72 11.19 -24.58
N GLY A 463 -13.64 11.67 -23.97
CA GLY A 463 -12.40 11.98 -24.66
C GLY A 463 -12.46 13.16 -25.63
N HIS A 464 -13.61 13.63 -26.10
CA HIS A 464 -13.76 14.67 -27.14
C HIS A 464 -14.27 16.02 -26.62
N ALA A 465 -14.72 16.07 -25.36
CA ALA A 465 -15.25 17.29 -24.76
C ALA A 465 -14.88 17.40 -23.28
N PHE A 466 -15.18 18.56 -22.70
CA PHE A 466 -14.86 18.91 -21.31
C PHE A 466 -16.10 19.47 -20.58
N HIS A 467 -17.28 19.05 -21.00
CA HIS A 467 -18.54 19.38 -20.33
C HIS A 467 -18.58 18.75 -18.93
N SER A 468 -19.44 19.26 -18.05
CA SER A 468 -19.57 18.74 -16.68
C SER A 468 -19.94 17.26 -16.64
N SER A 469 -20.69 16.75 -17.63
CA SER A 469 -21.00 15.33 -17.76
C SER A 469 -19.76 14.44 -17.93
N ILE A 470 -18.64 14.99 -18.43
CA ILE A 470 -17.37 14.27 -18.58
C ILE A 470 -16.38 14.63 -17.47
N THR A 471 -16.34 15.89 -17.03
CA THR A 471 -15.28 16.34 -16.11
C THR A 471 -15.69 16.31 -14.64
N GLN A 472 -16.98 16.35 -14.30
CA GLN A 472 -17.43 16.24 -12.91
C GLN A 472 -17.73 14.79 -12.55
N VAL A 473 -17.03 14.30 -11.54
CA VAL A 473 -17.03 12.89 -11.15
C VAL A 473 -17.37 12.72 -9.66
N PRO A 474 -17.94 11.58 -9.26
CA PRO A 474 -18.08 11.28 -7.84
C PRO A 474 -16.72 11.12 -7.18
N LEU A 475 -16.59 11.59 -5.93
CA LEU A 475 -15.41 11.41 -5.09
C LEU A 475 -15.84 11.32 -3.62
N ALA A 476 -15.34 10.28 -2.92
CA ALA A 476 -15.54 10.12 -1.49
C ALA A 476 -14.32 9.48 -0.81
N ILE A 477 -14.08 9.84 0.46
CA ILE A 477 -13.06 9.27 1.32
C ILE A 477 -13.70 8.83 2.64
N LEU A 478 -13.47 7.57 3.00
CA LEU A 478 -13.85 6.96 4.27
C LEU A 478 -12.57 6.59 4.99
N ALA A 479 -12.37 7.11 6.20
CA ALA A 479 -11.23 6.78 7.04
C ALA A 479 -11.58 7.01 8.51
N GLU A 480 -10.93 6.26 9.40
CA GLU A 480 -11.03 6.48 10.84
C GLU A 480 -10.65 7.93 11.18
N GLY A 481 -11.48 8.61 11.97
CA GLY A 481 -11.26 10.00 12.36
C GLY A 481 -11.81 11.05 11.40
N LEU A 482 -12.32 10.68 10.22
CA LEU A 482 -13.06 11.60 9.34
C LEU A 482 -14.55 11.56 9.67
N ALA A 483 -15.11 12.71 10.04
CA ALA A 483 -16.54 12.84 10.26
C ALA A 483 -17.30 12.91 8.92
N PRO A 484 -18.50 12.30 8.82
CA PRO A 484 -19.36 12.43 7.65
C PRO A 484 -19.58 13.90 7.30
N SER A 485 -19.26 14.30 6.07
CA SER A 485 -19.44 15.67 5.61
C SER A 485 -19.48 15.77 4.09
N GLU A 486 -20.04 16.87 3.62
CA GLU A 486 -20.18 17.22 2.21
C GLU A 486 -19.37 18.49 1.94
N ILE A 487 -18.50 18.43 0.94
CA ILE A 487 -17.62 19.53 0.55
C ILE A 487 -18.05 20.08 -0.80
N HIS A 488 -18.33 21.39 -0.81
CA HIS A 488 -18.87 22.11 -1.97
C HIS A 488 -17.85 22.95 -2.73
N HIS A 489 -16.61 23.08 -2.25
CA HIS A 489 -15.59 23.76 -3.06
C HIS A 489 -15.00 22.79 -4.11
N PRO A 490 -14.59 23.29 -5.28
CA PRO A 490 -13.94 22.47 -6.29
C PRO A 490 -12.67 21.79 -5.75
N VAL A 491 -12.45 20.55 -6.20
CA VAL A 491 -11.23 19.78 -5.93
C VAL A 491 -10.80 19.01 -7.17
N GLN A 492 -9.51 18.70 -7.26
CA GLN A 492 -8.96 17.94 -8.37
C GLN A 492 -8.71 16.49 -7.95
N VAL A 493 -9.16 15.52 -8.75
CA VAL A 493 -8.94 14.09 -8.43
C VAL A 493 -7.46 13.72 -8.38
N GLN A 494 -6.57 14.47 -9.05
CA GLN A 494 -5.12 14.29 -8.92
C GLN A 494 -4.60 14.45 -7.47
N ASP A 495 -5.33 15.17 -6.61
CA ASP A 495 -4.96 15.39 -5.20
C ASP A 495 -5.34 14.20 -4.30
N VAL A 496 -6.02 13.17 -4.83
CA VAL A 496 -6.31 11.91 -4.11
C VAL A 496 -5.02 11.27 -3.60
N GLY A 497 -4.00 11.12 -4.45
CA GLY A 497 -2.74 10.48 -4.09
C GLY A 497 -2.02 11.16 -2.91
N PRO A 498 -1.70 12.46 -2.98
CA PRO A 498 -1.11 13.21 -1.88
C PRO A 498 -1.96 13.18 -0.60
N THR A 499 -3.28 13.25 -0.73
CA THR A 499 -4.22 13.18 0.41
C THR A 499 -4.15 11.80 1.07
N LEU A 500 -4.15 10.72 0.29
CA LEU A 500 -4.02 9.34 0.78
C LEU A 500 -2.71 9.11 1.53
N LEU A 501 -1.58 9.54 0.97
CA LEU A 501 -0.27 9.40 1.61
C LEU A 501 -0.25 10.13 2.97
N ARG A 502 -0.88 11.31 3.04
CA ARG A 502 -1.02 12.07 4.29
C ARG A 502 -1.85 11.33 5.34
N ILE A 503 -3.05 10.83 4.98
CA ILE A 503 -3.93 10.12 5.92
C ILE A 503 -3.27 8.80 6.38
N ALA A 504 -2.60 8.09 5.47
CA ALA A 504 -1.90 6.84 5.77
C ALA A 504 -0.54 7.02 6.48
N ASN A 505 -0.11 8.26 6.74
CA ASN A 505 1.20 8.59 7.29
C ASN A 505 2.37 7.96 6.51
N VAL A 506 2.27 8.04 5.18
CA VAL A 506 3.31 7.64 4.22
C VAL A 506 3.98 8.89 3.68
N GLN A 507 5.32 8.86 3.57
CA GLN A 507 6.10 9.98 3.04
C GLN A 507 5.74 10.21 1.57
N ALA A 508 5.25 11.42 1.26
CA ALA A 508 4.97 11.82 -0.10
C ALA A 508 6.26 12.19 -0.87
N PRO A 509 6.30 11.97 -2.20
CA PRO A 509 7.33 12.52 -3.06
C PRO A 509 7.39 14.05 -2.98
N ARG A 510 8.55 14.63 -3.32
CA ARG A 510 8.72 16.08 -3.34
C ARG A 510 7.77 16.72 -4.37
N GLY A 511 7.09 17.80 -3.98
CA GLY A 511 6.16 18.54 -4.84
C GLY A 511 4.73 17.98 -4.87
N TRP A 512 4.44 16.94 -4.09
CA TRP A 512 3.10 16.40 -3.90
C TRP A 512 2.41 17.09 -2.73
N ASP A 513 2.08 18.37 -2.91
CA ASP A 513 1.51 19.22 -1.85
C ASP A 513 -0.03 19.26 -1.84
N GLY A 514 -0.67 18.57 -2.80
CA GLY A 514 -2.13 18.49 -2.97
C GLY A 514 -2.86 18.02 -1.71
N ASN A 515 -4.08 18.53 -1.50
CA ASN A 515 -4.91 18.16 -0.36
C ASN A 515 -6.39 18.44 -0.65
N LEU A 516 -7.20 17.39 -0.73
CA LEU A 516 -8.64 17.47 -1.01
C LEU A 516 -9.45 18.22 0.06
N PHE A 517 -8.93 18.31 1.30
CA PHE A 517 -9.58 19.06 2.38
C PHE A 517 -9.24 20.55 2.36
N LYS A 518 -8.42 21.00 1.41
CA LYS A 518 -8.11 22.42 1.23
C LYS A 518 -8.75 22.92 -0.06
N PRO A 519 -9.41 24.09 -0.04
CA PRO A 519 -9.86 24.73 -1.26
C PRO A 519 -8.68 25.02 -2.19
N THR A 520 -8.91 24.89 -3.49
CA THR A 520 -7.99 25.35 -4.53
C THR A 520 -8.64 26.51 -5.28
N GLU A 521 -7.84 27.51 -5.67
CA GLU A 521 -8.36 28.66 -6.44
C GLU A 521 -8.74 28.27 -7.88
N LYS A 522 -8.12 27.20 -8.38
CA LYS A 522 -8.17 26.77 -9.76
C LYS A 522 -8.03 25.26 -9.86
N VAL A 523 -8.96 24.63 -10.56
CA VAL A 523 -8.90 23.20 -10.91
C VAL A 523 -8.98 23.05 -12.41
N ASP A 524 -8.05 22.30 -13.00
CA ASP A 524 -7.99 22.11 -14.45
C ASP A 524 -8.43 20.69 -14.83
N SER A 525 -9.24 20.57 -15.87
CA SER A 525 -9.38 19.33 -16.63
C SER A 525 -8.75 19.59 -17.98
N SER A 526 -7.64 18.91 -18.27
CA SER A 526 -6.83 19.25 -19.44
C SER A 526 -6.22 18.04 -20.07
N HIS A 527 -6.30 18.00 -21.39
CA HIS A 527 -5.35 17.32 -22.25
C HIS A 527 -5.56 17.90 -23.64
N PRO A 528 -4.51 18.04 -24.47
CA PRO A 528 -4.73 18.33 -25.88
C PRO A 528 -5.44 17.19 -26.66
N LEU A 529 -5.63 15.98 -26.13
CA LEU A 529 -5.87 14.79 -26.95
C LEU A 529 -6.64 13.80 -26.09
N PHE A 530 -7.85 13.36 -26.40
CA PHE A 530 -8.40 12.85 -27.66
C PHE A 530 -9.37 13.87 -28.32
N ARG A 531 -9.56 13.86 -29.64
CA ARG A 531 -10.72 14.43 -30.39
C ARG A 531 -11.38 15.77 -29.96
N ALA A 532 -10.74 16.67 -29.20
CA ALA A 532 -11.41 17.81 -28.57
C ALA A 532 -11.19 19.15 -29.29
N ASN A 533 -12.19 20.02 -29.25
CA ASN A 533 -12.14 21.37 -29.85
C ASN A 533 -11.18 22.34 -29.12
N PHE A 534 -10.74 22.01 -27.89
CA PHE A 534 -9.92 22.84 -27.01
C PHE A 534 -8.95 21.97 -26.21
N GLY A 535 -7.90 22.56 -25.63
CA GLY A 535 -6.89 21.85 -24.83
C GLY A 535 -7.31 21.51 -23.39
N GLY A 536 -8.53 21.90 -23.00
CA GLY A 536 -9.09 21.67 -21.66
C GLY A 536 -10.04 22.77 -21.20
N VAL A 537 -10.42 22.68 -19.93
CA VAL A 537 -11.19 23.69 -19.19
C VAL A 537 -10.58 23.90 -17.82
N SER A 538 -10.74 25.12 -17.31
CA SER A 538 -10.32 25.53 -15.99
C SER A 538 -11.52 26.00 -15.19
N HIS A 539 -11.69 25.44 -14.00
CA HIS A 539 -12.70 25.84 -13.03
C HIS A 539 -12.05 26.79 -12.02
N THR A 540 -12.57 28.02 -11.94
CA THR A 540 -12.11 29.05 -10.99
C THR A 540 -13.29 29.59 -10.21
N SER A 541 -13.03 30.38 -9.16
CA SER A 541 -14.08 31.14 -8.46
C SER A 541 -14.86 32.11 -9.36
N GLN A 542 -14.31 32.46 -10.53
CA GLN A 542 -14.94 33.34 -11.53
C GLN A 542 -15.72 32.57 -12.60
N GLY A 543 -15.82 31.24 -12.48
CA GLY A 543 -16.47 30.36 -13.46
C GLY A 543 -15.47 29.56 -14.30
N ILE A 544 -15.96 29.01 -15.42
CA ILE A 544 -15.23 28.10 -16.30
C ILE A 544 -14.53 28.90 -17.42
N ARG A 545 -13.25 28.63 -17.64
CA ARG A 545 -12.45 29.18 -18.74
C ARG A 545 -11.92 28.08 -19.64
N LYS A 546 -12.09 28.21 -20.96
CA LYS A 546 -11.51 27.28 -21.93
C LYS A 546 -10.00 27.44 -22.00
N ILE A 547 -9.28 26.33 -22.03
CA ILE A 547 -7.84 26.28 -22.24
C ILE A 547 -7.59 26.13 -23.75
N PRO A 548 -6.92 27.08 -24.42
CA PRO A 548 -6.64 26.96 -25.85
C PRO A 548 -5.84 25.69 -26.16
N PHE A 549 -6.14 25.08 -27.30
CA PHE A 549 -5.34 23.98 -27.81
C PHE A 549 -4.00 24.50 -28.34
N LEU A 550 -2.90 23.87 -27.94
CA LEU A 550 -1.55 24.16 -28.42
C LEU A 550 -0.98 22.91 -29.11
N PRO A 551 -0.83 22.91 -30.46
CA PRO A 551 -0.41 21.74 -31.23
C PRO A 551 0.94 21.15 -30.81
N SER A 552 1.84 22.00 -30.28
CA SER A 552 3.19 21.64 -29.86
C SER A 552 3.30 21.15 -28.43
N THR A 553 2.23 21.21 -27.62
CA THR A 553 2.27 20.84 -26.18
C THR A 553 1.58 19.50 -25.91
N ALA A 554 1.56 18.60 -26.89
CA ALA A 554 1.11 17.24 -26.69
C ALA A 554 1.99 16.50 -25.67
N SER A 555 1.56 15.30 -25.26
CA SER A 555 2.34 14.47 -24.36
C SER A 555 3.80 14.38 -24.83
N THR A 556 4.73 14.79 -23.97
CA THR A 556 6.18 14.67 -24.18
C THR A 556 6.71 13.34 -23.62
N GLY A 557 5.82 12.38 -23.35
CA GLY A 557 6.19 11.05 -22.91
C GLY A 557 7.08 10.33 -23.93
N PRO A 558 7.94 9.38 -23.48
CA PRO A 558 8.72 8.56 -24.40
C PRO A 558 7.79 7.84 -25.39
N GLU A 559 8.32 7.40 -26.53
CA GLU A 559 7.62 6.54 -27.48
C GLU A 559 7.60 5.09 -26.99
N PRO A 560 6.47 4.55 -26.48
CA PRO A 560 6.28 3.11 -26.48
C PRO A 560 5.67 2.69 -27.83
N LYS A 561 6.28 1.69 -28.47
CA LYS A 561 5.54 0.89 -29.46
C LYS A 561 4.68 -0.12 -28.70
N LEU A 562 3.37 -0.10 -28.95
CA LEU A 562 2.45 -1.13 -28.45
C LEU A 562 2.90 -2.51 -28.96
N ARG A 563 2.83 -3.54 -28.10
CA ARG A 563 2.98 -4.92 -28.59
C ARG A 563 1.79 -5.27 -29.49
N PRO A 564 1.94 -6.17 -30.48
CA PRO A 564 0.83 -6.53 -31.38
C PRO A 564 -0.44 -6.97 -30.67
N GLU A 565 -0.31 -7.69 -29.55
CA GLU A 565 -1.42 -8.11 -28.69
C GLU A 565 -2.15 -6.95 -27.99
N GLU A 566 -1.41 -5.91 -27.58
CA GLU A 566 -1.95 -4.70 -26.96
C GLU A 566 -2.62 -3.81 -28.01
N ALA A 567 -1.98 -3.67 -29.18
CA ALA A 567 -2.55 -2.98 -30.33
C ALA A 567 -3.85 -3.64 -30.80
N ARG A 568 -3.88 -4.98 -30.87
CA ARG A 568 -5.09 -5.74 -31.18
C ARG A 568 -6.17 -5.57 -30.13
N ALA A 569 -5.83 -5.64 -28.84
CA ALA A 569 -6.80 -5.42 -27.77
C ALA A 569 -7.39 -4.00 -27.79
N LEU A 570 -6.58 -3.00 -28.15
CA LEU A 570 -7.06 -1.63 -28.37
C LEU A 570 -7.95 -1.56 -29.61
N ALA A 571 -7.57 -2.18 -30.72
CA ALA A 571 -8.40 -2.23 -31.93
C ALA A 571 -9.76 -2.92 -31.69
N GLU A 572 -9.80 -4.05 -30.97
CA GLU A 572 -11.04 -4.76 -30.59
C GLU A 572 -11.97 -3.92 -29.70
N LEU A 573 -11.42 -2.91 -29.01
CA LEU A 573 -12.16 -1.96 -28.19
C LEU A 573 -12.41 -0.62 -28.90
N GLY A 574 -12.11 -0.53 -30.20
CA GLY A 574 -12.31 0.67 -31.00
C GLY A 574 -11.30 1.77 -30.68
N TYR A 575 -10.04 1.44 -30.42
CA TYR A 575 -8.99 2.42 -30.07
C TYR A 575 -7.73 2.34 -30.95
N GLY A 576 -7.66 1.42 -31.93
CA GLY A 576 -6.52 1.26 -32.83
C GLY A 576 -6.84 1.66 -34.27
N GLY A 577 -5.95 2.43 -34.92
CA GLY A 577 -5.95 2.59 -36.38
C GLY A 577 -4.92 1.65 -36.99
N ASP A 578 -5.19 1.19 -38.22
CA ASP A 578 -4.28 0.36 -39.04
C ASP A 578 -2.90 1.00 -39.26
#